data_AF-A0AAD0RW23-F1
#
_entry.id   AF-A0AAD0RW23-F1
#
_cell.length_a   1.000
_cell.length_b   1.000
_cell.length_c   1.000
_cell.angle_alpha   90.00
_cell.angle_beta   90.00
_cell.angle_gamma   90.00
#
_symmetry.space_group_name_H-M   'P 1'
#
loop_
_entity.id
_entity.type
_entity.pdbx_description
1 polymer ?
#
loop_
_entity_poly.entity_id
_entity_poly.type
_entity_poly.pdbx_seq_one_letter_code
_entity_poly.pdbx_strand_id
1 'polypeptide(L)'
;MSSSTKPYMIRALHEWCGDNGFTPYVVVWVNERADVPHEYVKNNEIVLNIGLSATKNLRIDNDWLSFSARFGGVSRDIWVPIGNVMSIFARETGEGMGFEVELGETEAAAPTLKPVAADEEAKPTEAPSEPEAPVKPSGRPSLRIVK
;
A
#
# COMPACT_ATOMS: atom_id res chain seq x y z
N MET A 1 -10.90 -5.59 20.15
CA MET A 1 -10.57 -4.97 18.85
C MET A 1 -9.96 -6.04 17.96
N SER A 2 -10.16 -5.99 16.64
CA SER A 2 -9.35 -6.81 15.72
C SER A 2 -7.99 -6.14 15.51
N SER A 3 -6.92 -6.91 15.38
CA SER A 3 -5.64 -6.39 14.88
C SER A 3 -5.82 -5.83 13.47
N SER A 4 -5.07 -4.78 13.12
CA SER A 4 -4.91 -4.38 11.72
C SER A 4 -4.26 -5.52 10.94
N THR A 5 -4.68 -5.72 9.68
CA THR A 5 -4.09 -6.69 8.75
C THR A 5 -2.85 -6.11 8.05
N LYS A 6 -2.66 -4.79 8.08
CA LYS A 6 -1.56 -4.05 7.46
C LYS A 6 -0.16 -4.67 7.70
N PRO A 7 0.30 -5.00 8.92
CA PRO A 7 1.64 -5.55 9.12
C PRO A 7 1.82 -6.94 8.48
N TYR A 8 0.76 -7.72 8.36
CA TYR A 8 0.79 -9.03 7.68
C TYR A 8 0.89 -8.87 6.16
N MET A 9 0.16 -7.90 5.59
CA MET A 9 0.23 -7.56 4.16
C MET A 9 1.61 -6.99 3.78
N ILE A 10 2.20 -6.13 4.63
CA ILE A 10 3.57 -5.62 4.45
C ILE A 10 4.59 -6.78 4.47
N ARG A 11 4.49 -7.73 5.42
CA ARG A 11 5.36 -8.92 5.46
C ARG A 11 5.23 -9.77 4.19
N ALA A 12 4.01 -10.08 3.76
CA ALA A 12 3.79 -10.91 2.57
C ALA A 12 4.29 -10.25 1.27
N LEU A 13 4.12 -8.92 1.12
CA LEU A 13 4.61 -8.18 -0.05
C LEU A 13 6.14 -7.98 -0.02
N HIS A 14 6.74 -7.91 1.17
CA HIS A 14 8.20 -7.92 1.32
C HIS A 14 8.81 -9.26 0.91
N GLU A 15 8.24 -10.38 1.37
CA GLU A 15 8.62 -11.74 0.99
C GLU A 15 8.46 -11.97 -0.52
N TRP A 16 7.31 -11.59 -1.09
CA TRP A 16 7.06 -11.62 -2.54
C TRP A 16 8.09 -10.82 -3.35
N CYS A 17 8.50 -9.64 -2.88
CA CYS A 17 9.59 -8.89 -3.53
C CYS A 17 10.90 -9.69 -3.50
N GLY A 18 11.23 -10.28 -2.36
CA GLY A 18 12.43 -11.11 -2.19
C GLY A 18 12.48 -12.31 -3.16
N ASP A 19 11.39 -13.06 -3.24
CA ASP A 19 11.26 -14.24 -4.11
C ASP A 19 11.41 -13.90 -5.61
N ASN A 20 10.96 -12.72 -6.02
CA ASN A 20 11.05 -12.23 -7.40
C ASN A 20 12.35 -11.44 -7.69
N GLY A 21 13.23 -11.25 -6.69
CA GLY A 21 14.43 -10.44 -6.83
C GLY A 21 14.19 -8.94 -6.97
N PHE A 22 13.02 -8.45 -6.57
CA PHE A 22 12.65 -7.04 -6.55
C PHE A 22 13.13 -6.35 -5.26
N THR A 23 13.29 -5.04 -5.31
CA THR A 23 13.67 -4.22 -4.15
C THR A 23 12.41 -3.62 -3.51
N PRO A 24 11.99 -4.07 -2.30
CA PRO A 24 10.81 -3.53 -1.64
C PRO A 24 11.09 -2.14 -1.07
N TYR A 25 10.24 -1.18 -1.45
CA TYR A 25 10.22 0.20 -0.98
C TYR A 25 8.90 0.47 -0.25
N VAL A 26 8.93 1.31 0.77
CA VAL A 26 7.72 1.81 1.44
C VAL A 26 7.64 3.33 1.39
N VAL A 27 6.42 3.86 1.25
CA VAL A 27 6.13 5.28 1.54
C VAL A 27 5.57 5.37 2.95
N VAL A 28 6.09 6.31 3.74
CA VAL A 28 5.76 6.50 5.14
C VAL A 28 5.37 7.94 5.38
N TRP A 29 4.21 8.15 6.01
CA TRP A 29 3.82 9.44 6.56
C TRP A 29 4.62 9.73 7.83
N VAL A 30 5.24 10.91 7.89
CA VAL A 30 6.14 11.32 8.98
C VAL A 30 5.40 12.25 9.93
N ASN A 31 5.35 11.81 11.19
CA ASN A 31 4.83 12.54 12.34
C ASN A 31 5.79 12.35 13.52
N GLU A 32 5.47 12.94 14.68
CA GLU A 32 6.27 12.90 15.91
C GLU A 32 6.54 11.48 16.46
N ARG A 33 5.84 10.46 15.97
CA ARG A 33 6.01 9.05 16.39
C ARG A 33 6.95 8.26 15.47
N ALA A 34 7.39 8.82 14.35
CA ALA A 34 8.32 8.20 13.42
C ALA A 34 9.74 8.75 13.60
N ASP A 35 10.65 7.92 14.09
CA ASP A 35 12.08 8.25 14.14
C ASP A 35 12.71 7.95 12.77
N VAL A 36 12.91 9.02 12.00
CA VAL A 36 13.48 8.98 10.66
C VAL A 36 14.42 10.18 10.44
N PRO A 37 15.39 10.06 9.51
CA PRO A 37 16.22 11.18 9.03
C PRO A 37 15.39 12.30 8.40
N HIS A 38 15.04 13.31 9.20
CA HIS A 38 14.15 14.40 8.82
C HIS A 38 14.67 15.21 7.62
N GLU A 39 15.98 15.22 7.37
CA GLU A 39 16.58 15.88 6.21
C GLU A 39 16.29 15.19 4.85
N TYR A 40 15.72 13.97 4.88
CA TYR A 40 15.26 13.23 3.69
C TYR A 40 13.74 13.28 3.50
N VAL A 41 13.00 13.89 4.42
CA VAL A 41 11.53 14.00 4.40
C VAL A 41 11.10 15.11 3.44
N LYS A 42 10.05 14.86 2.65
CA LYS A 42 9.47 15.83 1.70
C LYS A 42 7.96 15.73 1.76
N ASN A 43 7.26 16.86 1.89
CA ASN A 43 5.78 16.91 2.00
C ASN A 43 5.23 15.99 3.11
N ASN A 44 5.93 15.89 4.26
CA ASN A 44 5.64 14.94 5.34
C ASN A 44 5.74 13.45 4.96
N GLU A 45 6.32 13.12 3.80
CA GLU A 45 6.56 11.74 3.39
C GLU A 45 8.06 11.41 3.37
N ILE A 46 8.39 10.14 3.65
CA ILE A 46 9.70 9.57 3.38
C ILE A 46 9.55 8.24 2.64
N VAL A 47 10.38 8.04 1.63
CA VAL A 47 10.47 6.78 0.89
C VAL A 47 11.67 6.00 1.40
N LEU A 48 11.44 4.79 1.89
CA LEU A 48 12.45 3.94 2.53
C LEU A 48 12.63 2.65 1.74
N ASN A 49 13.88 2.31 1.41
CA ASN A 49 14.25 1.00 0.88
C ASN A 49 14.34 0.02 2.05
N ILE A 50 13.47 -0.99 2.06
CA ILE A 50 13.45 -2.05 3.09
C ILE A 50 13.97 -3.39 2.56
N GLY A 51 14.68 -3.39 1.44
CA GLY A 51 15.35 -4.57 0.91
C GLY A 51 16.45 -5.11 1.84
N LEU A 52 16.70 -6.42 1.75
CA LEU A 52 17.69 -7.13 2.58
C LEU A 52 19.13 -6.61 2.41
N SER A 53 19.45 -5.97 1.29
CA SER A 53 20.75 -5.36 1.00
C SER A 53 20.90 -3.92 1.51
N ALA A 54 19.79 -3.22 1.77
CA ALA A 54 19.76 -1.83 2.22
C ALA A 54 19.60 -1.68 3.74
N THR A 55 19.13 -2.74 4.41
CA THR A 55 18.76 -2.74 5.83
C THR A 55 19.58 -3.75 6.62
N LYS A 56 19.68 -3.52 7.93
CA LYS A 56 20.19 -4.47 8.92
C LYS A 56 19.15 -4.62 10.02
N ASN A 57 18.96 -5.85 10.51
CA ASN A 57 18.02 -6.18 11.58
C ASN A 57 16.58 -5.73 11.28
N LEU A 58 16.12 -5.83 10.02
CA LEU A 58 14.76 -5.48 9.65
C LEU A 58 13.73 -6.29 10.45
N ARG A 59 12.81 -5.58 11.09
CA ARG A 59 11.64 -6.12 11.78
C ARG A 59 10.39 -5.44 11.24
N ILE A 60 9.43 -6.28 10.87
CA ILE A 60 8.09 -5.87 10.50
C ILE A 60 7.18 -6.51 11.55
N ASP A 61 7.15 -5.90 12.74
CA ASP A 61 6.32 -6.33 13.85
C ASP A 61 4.89 -5.80 13.66
N ASN A 62 3.96 -6.13 14.57
CA ASN A 62 2.56 -5.72 14.40
C ASN A 62 2.34 -4.21 14.60
N ASP A 63 3.11 -3.58 15.49
CA ASP A 63 2.99 -2.16 15.82
C ASP A 63 4.07 -1.30 15.16
N TRP A 64 5.23 -1.88 14.85
CA TRP A 64 6.43 -1.16 14.38
C TRP A 64 7.13 -1.83 13.19
N LEU A 65 7.49 -1.00 12.21
CA LEU A 65 8.53 -1.27 11.23
C LEU A 65 9.84 -0.66 11.76
N SER A 66 10.89 -1.47 11.95
CA SER A 66 12.19 -0.98 12.43
C SER A 66 13.37 -1.66 11.75
N PHE A 67 14.46 -0.91 11.56
CA PHE A 67 15.71 -1.39 10.95
C PHE A 67 16.84 -0.37 11.13
N SER A 68 18.09 -0.80 10.95
CA SER A 68 19.23 0.11 10.75
C SER A 68 19.51 0.25 9.24
N ALA A 69 19.77 1.47 8.75
CA ALA A 69 20.19 1.72 7.37
C ALA A 69 21.19 2.89 7.27
N ARG A 70 21.77 3.11 6.08
CA ARG A 70 22.73 4.19 5.84
C ARG A 70 22.12 5.35 5.05
N PHE A 71 22.20 6.55 5.63
CA PHE A 71 21.77 7.81 5.04
C PHE A 71 23.00 8.72 4.90
N GLY A 72 23.34 9.10 3.67
CA GLY A 72 24.58 9.86 3.40
C GLY A 72 25.87 9.12 3.83
N GLY A 73 25.83 7.77 3.90
CA GLY A 73 26.89 6.93 4.43
C GLY A 73 26.87 6.74 5.95
N VAL A 74 26.15 7.58 6.70
CA VAL A 74 26.02 7.49 8.16
C VAL A 74 24.95 6.45 8.52
N SER A 75 25.28 5.53 9.44
CA SER A 75 24.31 4.55 9.95
C SER A 75 23.31 5.23 10.88
N ARG A 76 22.02 4.97 10.70
CA ARG A 76 20.93 5.41 11.57
C ARG A 76 19.92 4.28 11.76
N ASP A 77 19.32 4.24 12.94
CA ASP A 77 18.18 3.36 13.22
C ASP A 77 16.89 4.09 12.82
N ILE A 78 15.90 3.31 12.39
CA ILE A 78 14.62 3.76 11.87
C ILE A 78 13.52 3.10 12.67
N TRP A 79 12.54 3.89 13.12
CA TRP A 79 11.36 3.41 13.83
C TRP A 79 10.10 4.06 13.27
N VAL A 80 9.24 3.27 12.65
CA VAL A 80 8.01 3.74 12.00
C VAL A 80 6.82 2.95 12.58
N PRO A 81 5.80 3.61 13.14
CA PRO A 81 4.55 2.94 13.50
C PRO A 81 3.92 2.33 12.25
N ILE A 82 3.43 1.10 12.31
CA ILE A 82 2.83 0.43 11.14
C ILE A 82 1.68 1.25 10.56
N GLY A 83 0.91 1.94 11.40
CA GLY A 83 -0.16 2.85 10.97
C GLY A 83 0.30 3.95 10.00
N ASN A 84 1.53 4.45 10.14
CA ASN A 84 2.13 5.47 9.30
C ASN A 84 2.54 4.97 7.89
N VAL A 85 2.58 3.66 7.64
CA VAL A 85 2.93 3.11 6.32
C VAL A 85 1.78 3.33 5.35
N MET A 86 2.05 4.13 4.31
CA MET A 86 1.12 4.52 3.23
C MET A 86 1.12 3.53 2.07
N SER A 87 2.26 2.90 1.77
CA SER A 87 2.34 1.86 0.74
C SER A 87 3.58 0.99 0.90
N ILE A 88 3.55 -0.19 0.28
CA ILE A 88 4.72 -1.01 -0.06
C ILE A 88 4.68 -1.35 -1.55
N PHE A 89 5.80 -1.25 -2.25
CA PHE A 89 5.91 -1.52 -3.68
C PHE A 89 7.30 -2.03 -4.09
N ALA A 90 7.35 -2.80 -5.17
CA ALA A 90 8.59 -3.18 -5.86
C ALA A 90 9.12 -1.99 -6.66
N ARG A 91 10.36 -1.58 -6.41
CA ARG A 91 11.00 -0.44 -7.12
C ARG A 91 11.06 -0.64 -8.63
N GLU A 92 11.22 -1.87 -9.09
CA GLU A 92 11.49 -2.22 -10.48
C GLU A 92 10.24 -2.17 -11.37
N THR A 93 9.07 -2.48 -10.81
CA THR A 93 7.79 -2.57 -11.54
C THR A 93 6.76 -1.51 -11.11
N GLY A 94 6.88 -0.98 -9.89
CA GLY A 94 5.85 -0.15 -9.25
C GLY A 94 4.67 -0.94 -8.69
N GLU A 95 4.66 -2.28 -8.83
CA GLU A 95 3.60 -3.13 -8.30
C GLU A 95 3.67 -3.21 -6.77
N GLY A 96 2.52 -3.25 -6.10
CA GLY A 96 2.45 -3.17 -4.66
C GLY A 96 1.04 -2.90 -4.14
N MET A 97 0.96 -2.31 -2.95
CA MET A 97 -0.28 -2.04 -2.24
C MET A 97 -0.20 -0.72 -1.49
N GLY A 98 -1.25 0.10 -1.62
CA GLY A 98 -1.49 1.27 -0.78
C GLY A 98 -2.33 0.92 0.45
N PHE A 99 -2.19 1.72 1.50
CA PHE A 99 -2.91 1.60 2.75
C PHE A 99 -3.36 2.98 3.26
N GLU A 100 -4.53 3.06 3.86
CA GLU A 100 -4.97 4.24 4.61
C GLU A 100 -4.05 4.50 5.81
N VAL A 101 -3.77 5.75 6.14
CA VAL A 101 -2.88 6.10 7.26
C VAL A 101 -3.63 5.97 8.58
N GLU A 102 -3.21 5.04 9.43
CA GLU A 102 -3.81 4.80 10.75
C GLU A 102 -3.07 5.66 11.78
N LEU A 103 -3.30 6.97 11.75
CA LEU A 103 -2.77 7.91 12.74
C LEU A 103 -3.50 7.68 14.08
N GLY A 104 -2.92 6.82 14.93
CA GLY A 104 -3.58 6.34 16.14
C GLY A 104 -3.98 7.46 17.10
N GLU A 105 -5.28 7.78 17.10
CA GLU A 105 -5.95 8.46 18.21
C GLU A 105 -5.97 7.55 19.45
N THR A 106 -6.01 8.17 20.64
CA THR A 106 -6.20 7.43 21.89
C THR A 106 -7.63 6.87 21.92
N GLU A 107 -7.78 5.57 21.67
CA GLU A 107 -8.97 4.75 21.90
C GLU A 107 -10.33 5.42 21.66
N ALA A 108 -10.71 5.60 20.39
CA ALA A 108 -12.07 5.98 19.99
C ALA A 108 -12.55 5.19 18.76
N ALA A 109 -13.60 4.38 18.97
CA ALA A 109 -14.53 3.81 17.98
C ALA A 109 -14.04 3.52 16.54
N ALA A 110 -13.68 2.26 16.26
CA ALA A 110 -13.58 1.76 14.88
C ALA A 110 -14.95 1.81 14.16
N PRO A 111 -15.04 2.35 12.92
CA PRO A 111 -16.25 2.22 12.11
C PRO A 111 -16.38 0.78 11.60
N THR A 112 -17.54 0.17 11.81
CA THR A 112 -17.84 -1.16 11.27
C THR A 112 -18.20 -1.07 9.79
N LEU A 113 -17.34 -1.60 8.92
CA LEU A 113 -17.70 -1.84 7.52
C LEU A 113 -18.76 -2.96 7.45
N LYS A 114 -20.01 -2.57 7.23
CA LYS A 114 -21.06 -3.52 6.83
C LYS A 114 -20.76 -3.99 5.39
N PRO A 115 -20.90 -5.29 5.08
CA PRO A 115 -20.74 -5.78 3.72
C PRO A 115 -21.87 -5.21 2.86
N VAL A 116 -21.51 -4.50 1.79
CA VAL A 116 -22.48 -4.08 0.78
C VAL A 116 -22.82 -5.30 -0.07
N ALA A 117 -23.96 -5.92 0.23
CA ALA A 117 -24.61 -6.81 -0.72
C ALA A 117 -25.03 -5.98 -1.93
N ALA A 118 -24.42 -6.26 -3.08
CA ALA A 118 -24.87 -5.70 -4.34
C ALA A 118 -26.03 -6.55 -4.86
N ASP A 119 -27.22 -5.96 -4.95
CA ASP A 119 -28.03 -6.15 -6.16
C ASP A 119 -29.04 -5.00 -6.40
N GLU A 120 -29.43 -4.90 -7.67
CA GLU A 120 -30.58 -4.20 -8.26
C GLU A 120 -30.62 -2.65 -8.38
N GLU A 121 -30.39 -2.25 -9.64
CA GLU A 121 -31.23 -1.36 -10.46
C GLU A 121 -31.24 0.18 -10.26
N ALA A 122 -30.66 0.86 -11.25
CA ALA A 122 -31.18 2.13 -11.77
C ALA A 122 -31.01 2.19 -13.30
N LYS A 123 -32.13 2.30 -14.04
CA LYS A 123 -32.20 2.58 -15.49
C LYS A 123 -32.80 4.00 -15.69
N PRO A 124 -32.79 4.59 -16.90
CA PRO A 124 -31.89 5.68 -17.25
C PRO A 124 -32.62 7.03 -17.42
N THR A 125 -31.90 8.09 -17.76
CA THR A 125 -32.48 9.34 -18.29
C THR A 125 -31.65 9.85 -19.46
N GLU A 126 -32.34 10.26 -20.53
CA GLU A 126 -31.76 10.63 -21.83
C GLU A 126 -31.30 12.10 -21.90
N ALA A 127 -30.31 12.35 -22.75
CA ALA A 127 -30.08 13.64 -23.41
C ALA A 127 -29.46 13.41 -24.81
N PRO A 128 -29.65 14.30 -25.81
CA PRO A 128 -29.66 13.87 -27.22
C PRO A 128 -28.35 14.01 -28.03
N SER A 129 -28.29 13.19 -29.09
CA SER A 129 -27.65 13.29 -30.43
C SER A 129 -27.02 14.62 -30.90
N GLU A 130 -26.06 14.69 -31.85
CA GLU A 130 -25.25 13.75 -32.69
C GLU A 130 -24.10 14.59 -33.36
N PRO A 131 -23.25 14.12 -34.32
CA PRO A 131 -23.10 12.80 -34.98
C PRO A 131 -21.68 12.18 -34.71
N GLU A 132 -21.13 11.17 -35.39
CA GLU A 132 -21.52 10.32 -36.54
C GLU A 132 -20.94 8.88 -36.39
N ALA A 133 -20.83 8.10 -37.47
CA ALA A 133 -20.35 6.71 -37.53
C ALA A 133 -19.54 6.48 -38.85
N PRO A 134 -19.01 5.28 -39.26
CA PRO A 134 -19.33 3.93 -38.77
C PRO A 134 -18.21 2.82 -38.69
N VAL A 135 -18.31 1.95 -37.65
CA VAL A 135 -18.53 0.45 -37.70
C VAL A 135 -17.59 -0.45 -38.57
N LYS A 136 -16.92 -1.55 -38.12
CA LYS A 136 -17.39 -2.92 -37.71
C LYS A 136 -16.21 -3.86 -37.22
N PRO A 137 -16.28 -5.22 -37.04
CA PRO A 137 -16.02 -5.85 -35.72
C PRO A 137 -14.99 -7.03 -35.66
N SER A 138 -14.60 -7.43 -34.44
CA SER A 138 -14.16 -8.80 -34.03
C SER A 138 -13.93 -8.77 -32.50
N GLY A 139 -14.33 -9.70 -31.63
CA GLY A 139 -14.52 -11.14 -31.79
C GLY A 139 -13.63 -11.87 -30.77
N ARG A 140 -14.10 -12.08 -29.52
CA ARG A 140 -13.39 -12.87 -28.49
C ARG A 140 -14.37 -13.75 -27.68
N PRO A 141 -14.01 -15.01 -27.36
CA PRO A 141 -14.89 -15.95 -26.68
C PRO A 141 -14.88 -15.81 -25.15
N SER A 142 -15.96 -16.25 -24.50
CA SER A 142 -16.09 -16.36 -23.04
C SER A 142 -16.09 -17.83 -22.59
N LEU A 143 -15.33 -18.16 -21.54
CA LEU A 143 -15.33 -19.48 -20.91
C LEU A 143 -16.53 -19.63 -19.96
N ARG A 144 -17.14 -20.83 -19.90
CA ARG A 144 -18.18 -21.18 -18.93
C ARG A 144 -17.60 -22.07 -17.83
N ILE A 145 -17.94 -21.77 -16.58
CA ILE A 145 -17.63 -22.63 -15.43
C ILE A 145 -18.65 -23.78 -15.39
N VAL A 146 -18.18 -25.01 -15.20
CA VAL A 146 -19.01 -26.19 -14.94
C VAL A 146 -19.14 -26.35 -13.42
N LYS A 147 -20.32 -26.78 -12.96
CA LYS A 147 -20.69 -26.93 -11.55
C LYS A 147 -20.33 -28.31 -11.01
#